data_AF-A0A955V2K4-F1
#
_entry.id   AF-A0A955V2K4-F1
#
_cell.length_a   1.000
_cell.length_b   1.000
_cell.length_c   1.000
_cell.angle_alpha   90.00
_cell.angle_beta   90.00
_cell.angle_gamma   90.00
#
_symmetry.space_group_name_H-M   'P 1'
#
loop_
_entity.id
_entity.type
_entity.pdbx_description
1 polymer ?
#
loop_
_entity_poly.entity_id
_entity_poly.type
_entity_poly.pdbx_seq_one_letter_code
_entity_poly.pdbx_strand_id
1 'polypeptide(L)'
;MSSGSGVRTVGVALVVVALLAGLGAWNYQRNLRAERASPGATPFRGYSDADLAALRGAYEAEIATLRTEYDAASKRRAAVRPTQGVGEGIAEFERVRRSSERVRDAGQELAAQEKRVQEIAAEQARRARTGSEIALHVRRLTGLELPL
;
A
#
# COMPACT_ATOMS: atom_id res chain seq x y z
N MET A 1 66.52 9.26 7.26
CA MET A 1 65.39 9.93 7.92
C MET A 1 64.26 10.10 6.91
N SER A 2 63.32 9.14 6.81
CA SER A 2 62.14 9.23 5.92
C SER A 2 60.93 8.52 6.53
N SER A 3 60.69 8.72 7.83
CA SER A 3 59.54 8.13 8.55
C SER A 3 58.42 9.15 8.81
N GLY A 4 58.63 10.41 8.45
CA GLY A 4 57.70 11.51 8.78
C GLY A 4 56.52 11.69 7.81
N SER A 5 56.63 11.22 6.56
CA SER A 5 55.55 11.33 5.57
C SER A 5 54.47 10.28 5.77
N GLY A 6 54.85 9.02 6.04
CA GLY A 6 53.91 7.90 6.22
C GLY A 6 52.94 8.11 7.39
N VAL A 7 53.41 8.61 8.53
CA VAL A 7 52.55 8.89 9.70
C VAL A 7 51.55 10.02 9.41
N ARG A 8 51.96 11.04 8.63
CA ARG A 8 51.08 12.14 8.22
C ARG A 8 50.02 11.66 7.22
N THR A 9 50.39 10.83 6.25
CA THR A 9 49.46 10.26 5.27
C THR A 9 48.44 9.33 5.94
N VAL A 10 48.87 8.49 6.88
CA VAL A 10 47.98 7.61 7.65
C VAL A 10 47.06 8.43 8.56
N GLY A 11 47.59 9.46 9.23
CA GLY A 11 46.78 10.36 10.06
C GLY A 11 45.70 11.09 9.26
N VAL A 12 46.05 11.63 8.09
CA VAL A 12 45.08 12.27 7.19
C VAL A 12 44.05 11.27 6.67
N ALA A 13 44.47 10.07 6.28
CA ALA A 13 43.54 9.02 5.82
C ALA A 13 42.54 8.62 6.92
N LEU A 14 42.99 8.48 8.16
CA LEU A 14 42.11 8.17 9.30
C LEU A 14 41.10 9.28 9.57
N VAL A 15 41.53 10.55 9.50
CA VAL A 15 40.63 11.70 9.65
C VAL A 15 39.58 11.73 8.53
N VAL A 16 39.97 11.46 7.28
CA VAL A 16 39.03 11.38 6.16
C VAL A 16 38.03 10.24 6.34
N VAL A 17 38.48 9.05 6.75
CA VAL A 17 37.60 7.90 7.04
C VAL A 17 36.63 8.24 8.18
N ALA A 18 37.11 8.87 9.26
CA ALA A 18 36.27 9.28 10.38
C ALA A 18 35.22 10.31 9.96
N LEU A 19 35.58 11.27 9.10
CA LEU A 19 34.64 12.26 8.57
C LEU A 19 33.59 11.60 7.66
N LEU A 20 33.99 10.68 6.78
CA LEU A 20 33.06 9.95 5.91
C LEU A 20 32.11 9.06 6.72
N ALA A 21 32.62 8.36 7.74
CA ALA A 21 31.80 7.54 8.63
C ALA A 21 30.82 8.40 9.44
N GLY A 22 31.27 9.54 9.96
CA GLY A 22 30.43 10.49 10.69
C GLY A 22 29.30 11.08 9.83
N LEU A 23 29.62 11.50 8.60
CA LEU A 23 28.64 12.01 7.64
C LEU A 23 27.65 10.92 7.21
N GLY A 24 28.14 9.70 6.96
CA GLY A 24 27.30 8.55 6.63
C GLY A 24 26.34 8.17 7.76
N ALA A 25 26.83 8.14 9.01
CA ALA A 25 26.00 7.85 10.18
C ALA A 25 24.94 8.93 10.43
N TRP A 26 25.30 10.21 10.24
CA TRP A 26 24.35 11.31 10.33
C TRP A 26 23.25 11.21 9.27
N ASN A 27 23.63 10.97 8.01
CA ASN A 27 22.67 10.77 6.92
C ASN A 27 21.77 9.56 7.16
N TYR A 28 22.33 8.45 7.63
CA TYR A 28 21.58 7.25 8.01
C TYR A 28 20.52 7.57 9.06
N GLN A 29 20.91 8.27 10.13
CA GLN A 29 19.98 8.60 11.22
C GLN A 29 18.91 9.60 10.75
N ARG A 30 19.28 10.60 9.94
CA ARG A 30 18.34 11.57 9.35
C ARG A 30 17.31 10.87 8.45
N ASN A 31 17.76 10.02 7.54
CA ASN A 31 16.90 9.30 6.61
C ASN A 31 15.99 8.31 7.34
N LEU A 32 16.52 7.60 8.33
CA LEU A 32 15.73 6.70 9.17
C LEU A 32 14.66 7.46 9.98
N ARG A 33 14.96 8.66 10.46
CA ARG A 33 13.96 9.53 11.12
C ARG A 33 12.89 9.99 10.15
N ALA A 34 13.24 10.36 8.91
CA ALA A 34 12.29 10.73 7.87
C ALA A 34 11.39 9.55 7.45
N GLU A 35 11.95 8.34 7.36
CA GLU A 35 11.19 7.10 7.13
C GLU A 35 10.22 6.82 8.28
N ARG A 36 10.63 7.02 9.54
CA ARG A 36 9.78 6.81 10.72
C ARG A 36 8.73 7.91 10.94
N ALA A 37 9.02 9.14 10.54
CA ALA A 37 8.13 10.29 10.68
C ALA A 37 7.10 10.37 9.54
N SER A 38 7.30 9.62 8.45
CA SER A 38 6.30 9.49 7.39
C SER A 38 5.05 8.80 7.97
N PRO A 39 3.83 9.39 7.87
CA PRO A 39 2.59 8.88 8.49
C PRO A 39 2.08 7.51 8.02
N GLY A 40 2.90 6.73 7.31
CA GLY A 40 2.61 5.38 6.87
C GLY A 40 3.39 4.38 7.70
N ALA A 41 3.14 4.28 9.01
CA ALA A 41 3.39 3.03 9.73
C ALA A 41 2.54 1.97 9.03
N THR A 42 3.15 1.32 8.03
CA THR A 42 2.46 0.54 7.01
C THR A 42 1.59 -0.50 7.69
N PRO A 43 0.25 -0.50 7.50
CA PRO A 43 -0.67 -1.42 8.19
C PRO A 43 -0.27 -2.89 8.02
N PHE A 44 0.54 -3.19 7.00
CA PHE A 44 1.01 -4.52 6.65
C PHE A 44 2.44 -4.83 7.09
N ARG A 45 3.13 -3.98 7.87
CA ARG A 45 4.56 -4.17 8.23
C ARG A 45 4.83 -5.50 8.94
N GLY A 46 3.87 -5.97 9.74
CA GLY A 46 3.99 -7.21 10.51
C GLY A 46 3.64 -8.48 9.73
N TYR A 47 3.13 -8.36 8.50
CA TYR A 47 2.74 -9.51 7.68
C TYR A 47 3.91 -9.98 6.84
N SER A 48 4.10 -11.30 6.76
CA SER A 48 5.03 -11.89 5.80
C SER A 48 4.49 -11.74 4.36
N ASP A 49 5.35 -11.92 3.36
CA ASP A 49 4.90 -11.88 1.96
C ASP A 49 3.91 -13.00 1.65
N ALA A 50 4.08 -14.16 2.28
CA ALA A 50 3.14 -15.28 2.18
C ALA A 50 1.77 -14.93 2.80
N ASP A 51 1.76 -14.28 3.97
CA ASP A 51 0.52 -13.85 4.61
C ASP A 51 -0.19 -12.77 3.78
N LEU A 52 0.55 -11.85 3.17
CA LEU A 52 -0.03 -10.85 2.26
C LEU A 52 -0.65 -11.49 1.02
N ALA A 53 0.00 -12.51 0.46
CA ALA A 53 -0.56 -13.27 -0.67
C ALA A 53 -1.83 -14.03 -0.27
N ALA A 54 -1.84 -14.67 0.90
CA ALA A 54 -3.02 -15.35 1.42
C ALA A 54 -4.18 -14.38 1.70
N LEU A 55 -3.89 -13.24 2.34
CA LEU A 55 -4.87 -12.21 2.64
C LEU A 55 -5.47 -11.62 1.36
N ARG A 56 -4.63 -11.35 0.36
CA ARG A 56 -5.09 -10.91 -0.96
C ARG A 56 -6.01 -11.94 -1.62
N GLY A 57 -5.63 -13.21 -1.62
CA GLY A 57 -6.45 -14.28 -2.19
C GLY A 57 -7.80 -14.42 -1.50
N ALA A 58 -7.86 -14.26 -0.18
CA ALA A 58 -9.11 -14.25 0.58
C ALA A 58 -10.03 -13.09 0.16
N TYR A 59 -9.49 -11.87 0.05
CA TYR A 59 -10.26 -10.72 -0.41
C TYR A 59 -10.69 -10.83 -1.88
N GLU A 60 -9.86 -11.39 -2.76
CA GLU A 60 -10.24 -11.62 -4.16
C GLU A 60 -11.41 -12.61 -4.29
N ALA A 61 -11.45 -13.65 -3.45
CA ALA A 61 -12.59 -14.58 -3.39
C ALA A 61 -13.87 -13.91 -2.85
N GLU A 62 -13.74 -13.05 -1.83
CA GLU A 62 -14.86 -12.27 -1.28
C GLU A 62 -15.41 -11.28 -2.32
N ILE A 63 -14.53 -10.57 -3.03
CA ILE A 63 -14.89 -9.67 -4.13
C ILE A 63 -15.65 -10.40 -5.23
N ALA A 64 -15.22 -11.62 -5.59
CA ALA A 64 -15.92 -12.41 -6.59
C ALA A 64 -17.37 -12.69 -6.16
N THR A 65 -17.57 -13.02 -4.88
CA THR A 65 -18.91 -13.21 -4.31
C THR A 65 -19.72 -11.92 -4.33
N LEU A 66 -19.17 -10.82 -3.82
CA LEU A 66 -19.82 -9.50 -3.80
C LEU A 66 -20.19 -8.98 -5.19
N ARG A 67 -19.36 -9.26 -6.21
CA ARG A 67 -19.69 -8.93 -7.62
C ARG A 67 -20.93 -9.65 -8.09
N THR A 68 -21.07 -10.95 -7.77
CA THR A 68 -22.28 -11.70 -8.14
C THR A 68 -23.53 -11.16 -7.45
N GLU A 69 -23.41 -10.75 -6.18
CA GLU A 69 -24.51 -10.15 -5.42
C GLU A 69 -24.90 -8.77 -5.96
N TYR A 70 -23.91 -7.94 -6.27
CA TYR A 70 -24.10 -6.65 -6.91
C TYR A 70 -24.78 -6.79 -8.27
N ASP A 71 -24.33 -7.71 -9.12
CA ASP A 71 -24.94 -7.99 -10.42
C ASP A 71 -26.39 -8.48 -10.28
N ALA A 72 -26.66 -9.36 -9.32
CA ALA A 72 -28.00 -9.83 -9.03
C ALA A 72 -28.92 -8.71 -8.50
N ALA A 73 -28.39 -7.81 -7.67
CA ALA A 73 -29.12 -6.63 -7.20
C ALA A 73 -29.40 -5.64 -8.35
N SER A 74 -28.40 -5.41 -9.21
CA SER A 74 -28.49 -4.51 -10.36
C SER A 74 -29.52 -5.01 -11.40
N LYS A 75 -29.51 -6.30 -11.72
CA LYS A 75 -30.51 -6.93 -12.60
C LYS A 75 -31.94 -6.80 -12.06
N ARG A 76 -32.13 -6.95 -10.74
CA ARG A 76 -33.44 -6.76 -10.09
C ARG A 76 -33.94 -5.32 -10.21
N ARG A 77 -33.04 -4.33 -10.14
CA ARG A 77 -33.38 -2.92 -10.36
C ARG A 77 -33.78 -2.62 -11.82
N ALA A 78 -33.20 -3.31 -12.79
CA ALA A 78 -33.51 -3.10 -14.21
C ALA A 78 -34.91 -3.63 -14.61
N ALA A 79 -35.50 -4.54 -13.84
CA ALA A 79 -36.77 -5.21 -14.14
C ALA A 79 -38.04 -4.42 -13.72
N VAL A 80 -37.92 -3.12 -13.47
CA VAL A 80 -39.03 -2.25 -13.01
C VAL A 80 -40.10 -2.14 -14.08
N ARG A 81 -41.37 -2.30 -13.67
CA ARG A 81 -42.52 -2.24 -14.57
C ARG A 81 -43.25 -0.90 -14.42
N PRO A 82 -43.77 -0.32 -15.53
CA PRO A 82 -44.66 0.82 -15.44
C PRO A 82 -46.00 0.40 -14.82
N THR A 83 -46.43 1.10 -13.76
CA THR A 83 -47.72 0.91 -13.06
C THR A 83 -48.74 1.98 -13.50
N GLN A 84 -50.01 1.62 -13.62
CA GLN A 84 -51.07 2.50 -14.15
C GLN A 84 -51.93 3.17 -13.06
N GLY A 85 -51.82 2.77 -11.78
CA GLY A 85 -52.57 3.33 -10.65
C GLY A 85 -51.72 4.00 -9.57
N VAL A 86 -52.28 4.97 -8.82
CA VAL A 86 -51.57 5.72 -7.76
C VAL A 86 -51.14 4.82 -6.59
N GLY A 87 -52.00 3.90 -6.13
CA GLY A 87 -51.67 2.95 -5.07
C GLY A 87 -50.59 1.94 -5.48
N GLU A 88 -50.66 1.44 -6.71
CA GLU A 88 -49.60 0.61 -7.30
C GLU A 88 -48.29 1.39 -7.48
N GLY A 89 -48.38 2.68 -7.81
CA GLY A 89 -47.24 3.57 -7.94
C GLY A 89 -46.49 3.81 -6.63
N ILE A 90 -47.18 3.94 -5.49
CA ILE A 90 -46.53 4.05 -4.18
C ILE A 90 -45.80 2.75 -3.82
N ALA A 91 -46.45 1.60 -4.00
CA ALA A 91 -45.84 0.30 -3.74
C ALA A 91 -44.63 0.02 -4.65
N GLU A 92 -44.70 0.42 -5.93
CA GLU A 92 -43.59 0.33 -6.88
C GLU A 92 -42.45 1.27 -6.49
N PHE A 93 -42.75 2.51 -6.09
CA PHE A 93 -41.75 3.46 -5.63
C PHE A 93 -40.97 2.93 -4.41
N GLU A 94 -41.66 2.40 -3.40
CA GLU A 94 -41.01 1.77 -2.24
C GLU A 94 -40.17 0.55 -2.62
N ARG A 95 -40.61 -0.23 -3.63
CA ARG A 95 -39.86 -1.37 -4.17
C ARG A 95 -38.55 -0.90 -4.83
N VAL A 96 -38.64 0.11 -5.70
CA VAL A 96 -37.49 0.70 -6.41
C VAL A 96 -36.51 1.35 -5.43
N ARG A 97 -37.02 2.08 -4.44
CA ARG A 97 -36.20 2.69 -3.39
C ARG A 97 -35.38 1.64 -2.64
N ARG A 98 -36.03 0.59 -2.11
CA ARG A 98 -35.35 -0.52 -1.42
C ARG A 98 -34.36 -1.24 -2.34
N SER A 99 -34.71 -1.42 -3.62
CA SER A 99 -33.79 -2.02 -4.58
C SER A 99 -32.56 -1.13 -4.85
N SER A 100 -32.74 0.19 -4.86
CA SER A 100 -31.65 1.15 -5.09
C SER A 100 -30.73 1.23 -3.88
N GLU A 101 -31.28 1.20 -2.66
CA GLU A 101 -30.52 1.11 -1.42
C GLU A 101 -29.65 -0.15 -1.41
N ARG A 102 -30.22 -1.34 -1.69
CA ARG A 102 -29.44 -2.59 -1.75
C ARG A 102 -28.31 -2.57 -2.80
N VAL A 103 -28.56 -2.01 -3.99
CA VAL A 103 -27.51 -1.90 -5.03
C VAL A 103 -26.40 -0.97 -4.56
N ARG A 104 -26.75 0.12 -3.87
CA ARG A 104 -25.78 1.07 -3.33
C ARG A 104 -24.93 0.42 -2.23
N ASP A 105 -25.56 -0.27 -1.29
CA ASP A 105 -24.88 -0.92 -0.17
C ASP A 105 -23.90 -2.00 -0.68
N ALA A 106 -24.37 -2.88 -1.57
CA ALA A 106 -23.52 -3.88 -2.21
C ALA A 106 -22.37 -3.25 -3.01
N GLY A 107 -22.61 -2.13 -3.69
CA GLY A 107 -21.57 -1.40 -4.41
C GLY A 107 -20.54 -0.74 -3.50
N GLN A 108 -20.94 -0.22 -2.35
CA GLN A 108 -20.03 0.35 -1.35
C GLN A 108 -19.15 -0.71 -0.72
N GLU A 109 -19.73 -1.85 -0.37
CA GLU A 109 -19.00 -3.00 0.19
C GLU A 109 -17.99 -3.55 -0.81
N LEU A 110 -18.40 -3.75 -2.07
CA LEU A 110 -17.50 -4.16 -3.15
C LEU A 110 -16.33 -3.19 -3.33
N ALA A 111 -16.61 -1.88 -3.41
CA ALA A 111 -15.57 -0.86 -3.57
C ALA A 111 -14.60 -0.81 -2.38
N ALA A 112 -15.09 -1.03 -1.16
CA ALA A 112 -14.25 -1.09 0.03
C ALA A 112 -13.29 -2.30 -0.02
N GLN A 113 -13.76 -3.46 -0.45
CA GLN A 113 -12.93 -4.65 -0.58
C GLN A 113 -11.91 -4.54 -1.73
N GLU A 114 -12.32 -3.99 -2.87
CA GLU A 114 -11.40 -3.71 -3.99
C GLU A 114 -10.28 -2.76 -3.57
N LYS A 115 -10.59 -1.74 -2.76
CA LYS A 115 -9.58 -0.83 -2.21
C LYS A 115 -8.57 -1.56 -1.33
N ARG A 116 -9.02 -2.48 -0.47
CA ARG A 116 -8.11 -3.28 0.38
C ARG A 116 -7.15 -4.15 -0.44
N VAL A 117 -7.65 -4.77 -1.52
CA VAL A 117 -6.79 -5.53 -2.44
C VAL A 117 -5.77 -4.62 -3.12
N GLN A 118 -6.16 -3.42 -3.55
CA GLN A 118 -5.23 -2.45 -4.13
C GLN A 118 -4.15 -2.01 -3.14
N GLU A 119 -4.51 -1.80 -1.87
CA GLU A 119 -3.55 -1.45 -0.81
C GLU A 119 -2.54 -2.59 -0.57
N ILE A 120 -3.00 -3.85 -0.54
CA ILE A 120 -2.12 -5.03 -0.40
C ILE A 120 -1.23 -5.19 -1.64
N ALA A 121 -1.77 -5.01 -2.85
CA ALA A 121 -1.00 -5.08 -4.09
C ALA A 121 0.07 -3.97 -4.16
N ALA A 122 -0.25 -2.76 -3.71
CA ALA A 122 0.70 -1.65 -3.62
C ALA A 122 1.81 -1.94 -2.61
N GLU A 123 1.48 -2.54 -1.47
CA GLU A 123 2.45 -3.02 -0.48
C GLU A 123 3.39 -4.07 -1.07
N GLN A 124 2.85 -5.11 -1.71
CA GLN A 124 3.64 -6.16 -2.38
C GLN A 124 4.57 -5.56 -3.45
N ALA A 125 4.06 -4.65 -4.29
CA ALA A 125 4.86 -3.95 -5.29
C ALA A 125 5.96 -3.08 -4.66
N ARG A 126 5.67 -2.42 -3.53
CA ARG A 126 6.68 -1.65 -2.79
C ARG A 126 7.78 -2.58 -2.27
N ARG A 127 7.43 -3.72 -1.68
CA ARG A 127 8.41 -4.70 -1.18
C ARG A 127 9.27 -5.26 -2.30
N ALA A 128 8.68 -5.61 -3.43
CA ALA A 128 9.41 -6.05 -4.62
C ALA A 128 10.43 -5.00 -5.12
N ARG A 129 10.05 -3.71 -5.14
CA ARG A 129 10.95 -2.58 -5.46
C ARG A 129 11.93 -2.22 -4.35
N THR A 130 11.82 -2.83 -3.19
CA THR A 130 12.71 -2.60 -2.04
C THR A 130 13.68 -3.78 -1.88
N GLY A 131 13.72 -4.69 -2.87
CA GLY A 131 14.27 -6.05 -2.85
C GLY A 131 15.77 -6.25 -2.60
N SER A 132 16.44 -5.36 -1.88
CA SER A 132 17.78 -5.64 -1.34
C SER A 132 17.94 -4.86 -0.04
N GLU A 133 18.04 -5.56 1.10
CA GLU A 133 18.40 -4.95 2.38
C GLU A 133 19.68 -4.12 2.25
N ILE A 134 20.59 -4.54 1.37
CA ILE A 134 21.83 -3.83 1.02
C ILE A 134 21.52 -2.53 0.27
N ALA A 135 20.64 -2.54 -0.74
CA ALA A 135 20.25 -1.33 -1.48
C ALA A 135 19.55 -0.32 -0.55
N LEU A 136 18.70 -0.79 0.35
CA LEU A 136 18.11 0.02 1.43
C LEU A 136 19.17 0.62 2.34
N HIS A 137 20.15 -0.19 2.76
CA HIS A 137 21.23 0.24 3.64
C HIS A 137 22.10 1.31 2.96
N VAL A 138 22.46 1.10 1.68
CA VAL A 138 23.22 2.07 0.89
C VAL A 138 22.42 3.35 0.66
N ARG A 139 21.12 3.26 0.35
CA ARG A 139 20.23 4.43 0.24
C ARG A 139 20.17 5.21 1.55
N ARG A 140 20.07 4.54 2.70
CA ARG A 140 20.07 5.22 4.00
C ARG A 140 21.40 5.93 4.27
N LEU A 141 22.53 5.30 3.94
CA LEU A 141 23.87 5.88 4.13
C LEU A 141 24.16 7.06 3.18
N THR A 142 23.76 6.94 1.91
CA THR A 142 24.21 7.85 0.84
C THR A 142 23.13 8.82 0.35
N GLY A 143 21.85 8.49 0.56
CA GLY A 143 20.71 9.21 -0.02
C GLY A 143 20.49 8.94 -1.51
N LEU A 144 21.30 8.08 -2.15
CA LEU A 144 21.18 7.77 -3.57
C LEU A 144 20.17 6.63 -3.81
N GLU A 145 19.31 6.78 -4.81
CA GLU A 145 18.51 5.68 -5.32
C GLU A 145 19.36 4.88 -6.31
N LEU A 146 19.86 3.72 -5.86
CA LEU A 146 20.52 2.79 -6.75
C LEU A 146 19.47 2.13 -7.66
N PRO A 147 19.70 2.05 -8.97
CA PRO A 147 18.85 1.25 -9.84
C PRO A 147 18.94 -0.21 -9.38
N LEU A 148 17.78 -0.82 -9.11
CA LEU A 148 17.64 -2.26 -8.92
C LEU A 148 17.78 -2.98 -10.26
#